data_AF-H9ZX92-F1
#
_entry.id   AF-H9ZX92-F1
#
_cell.length_a   1.000
_cell.length_b   1.000
_cell.length_c   1.000
_cell.angle_alpha   90.00
_cell.angle_beta   90.00
_cell.angle_gamma   90.00
#
_symmetry.space_group_name_H-M   'P 1'
#
loop_
_entity.id
_entity.type
_entity.pdbx_description
1 polymer ?
#
loop_
_entity_poly.entity_id
_entity_poly.type
_entity_poly.pdbx_seq_one_letter_code
_entity_poly.pdbx_strand_id
1 'polypeptide(L)' 'IQATVPYFTFDREATEALDFYKKVFQAEITQMRYFHELEGFSGDKKQGERILHARLTKDEKDLFYFSDTLEGET' A
#
# COMPACT_ATOMS: atom_id res chain seq x y z
N ILE A 1 -20.03 2.33 15.79
CA ILE A 1 -18.88 3.26 15.72
C ILE A 1 -18.26 3.06 14.35
N GLN A 2 -18.19 4.11 13.53
CA GLN A 2 -17.45 4.05 12.27
C GLN A 2 -15.96 4.18 12.62
N ALA A 3 -15.14 3.21 12.23
CA ALA A 3 -13.70 3.26 12.47
C ALA A 3 -13.02 4.05 11.35
N THR A 4 -12.08 4.93 11.71
CA THR A 4 -11.18 5.59 10.76
C THR A 4 -9.89 4.81 10.68
N VAL A 5 -9.51 4.39 9.46
CA VAL A 5 -8.28 3.64 9.20
C VAL A 5 -7.23 4.59 8.64
N PRO A 6 -6.03 4.71 9.24
CA PRO A 6 -4.96 5.53 8.69
C PRO A 6 -4.50 5.03 7.31
N TYR A 7 -4.18 5.97 6.43
CA TYR A 7 -3.60 5.72 5.12
C TYR A 7 -2.20 6.32 5.09
N PHE A 8 -1.19 5.48 4.84
CA PHE A 8 0.20 5.90 4.75
C PHE A 8 0.65 5.96 3.28
N THR A 9 1.28 7.07 2.91
CA THR A 9 1.87 7.31 1.59
C THR A 9 3.38 7.41 1.71
N PHE A 10 4.11 6.77 0.79
CA PHE A 10 5.57 6.68 0.80
C PHE A 10 6.17 7.13 -0.53
N ASP A 11 7.44 7.56 -0.53
CA ASP A 11 8.21 7.82 -1.76
C ASP A 11 8.97 6.57 -2.18
N ARG A 12 8.24 5.55 -2.65
CA ARG A 12 8.77 4.30 -3.23
C ARG A 12 9.16 3.22 -2.22
N GLU A 13 8.95 3.43 -0.92
CA GLU A 13 9.23 2.44 0.13
C GLU A 13 7.98 1.79 0.74
N ALA A 14 6.80 1.89 0.11
CA ALA A 14 5.59 1.29 0.67
C ALA A 14 5.72 -0.23 0.85
N THR A 15 6.47 -0.92 -0.01
CA THR A 15 6.69 -2.37 0.07
C THR A 15 7.48 -2.74 1.33
N GLU A 16 8.62 -2.09 1.55
CA GLU A 16 9.47 -2.29 2.72
C GLU A 16 8.73 -1.94 4.02
N ALA A 17 7.99 -0.83 4.02
CA ALA A 17 7.18 -0.42 5.15
C ALA A 17 6.08 -1.44 5.46
N LEU A 18 5.33 -1.89 4.44
CA LEU A 18 4.27 -2.87 4.59
C LEU A 18 4.80 -4.19 5.19
N ASP A 19 5.93 -4.69 4.68
CA ASP A 19 6.57 -5.90 5.19
C ASP A 19 7.06 -5.76 6.63
N PHE A 20 7.58 -4.58 6.99
CA PHE A 20 7.96 -4.27 8.37
C PHE A 20 6.75 -4.29 9.30
N TYR A 21 5.70 -3.55 8.98
CA TYR A 21 4.51 -3.44 9.82
C TYR A 21 3.74 -4.75 9.93
N LYS A 22 3.66 -5.53 8.84
CA LYS A 22 3.11 -6.90 8.86
C LYS A 22 3.77 -7.74 9.95
N LYS A 23 5.11 -7.71 10.05
CA LYS A 23 5.88 -8.48 11.04
C LYS A 23 5.67 -7.94 12.45
N VAL A 24 5.77 -6.62 12.65
CA VAL A 24 5.64 -5.97 13.97
C VAL A 24 4.26 -6.21 14.58
N PHE A 25 3.20 -6.05 13.78
CA PHE A 25 1.82 -6.21 14.26
C PHE A 25 1.29 -7.64 14.17
N GLN A 26 2.09 -8.58 13.65
CA GLN A 26 1.65 -9.95 13.37
C GLN A 26 0.33 -9.97 12.60
N ALA A 27 0.31 -9.17 11.54
CA ALA A 27 -0.85 -8.85 10.73
C ALA A 27 -0.74 -9.52 9.35
N GLU A 28 -1.81 -9.42 8.58
CA GLU A 28 -1.94 -10.03 7.26
C GLU A 28 -2.17 -8.98 6.18
N ILE A 29 -1.53 -9.17 5.03
CA ILE A 29 -1.82 -8.38 3.83
C ILE A 29 -3.00 -9.05 3.14
N THR A 30 -4.17 -8.40 3.14
CA THR A 30 -5.40 -8.97 2.58
C THR A 30 -5.83 -8.31 1.28
N GLN A 31 -5.10 -7.28 0.85
CA GLN A 31 -5.25 -6.69 -0.47
C GLN A 31 -3.92 -6.06 -0.91
N MET A 32 -3.59 -6.26 -2.18
CA MET A 32 -2.41 -5.70 -2.83
C MET A 32 -2.82 -5.29 -4.25
N ARG A 33 -2.53 -4.05 -4.62
CA ARG A 33 -2.72 -3.51 -5.96
C ARG A 33 -1.49 -2.73 -6.37
N TYR A 34 -1.13 -2.80 -7.64
CA TYR A 34 0.03 -2.15 -8.22
C TYR A 34 -0.38 -1.13 -9.29
N PHE A 35 0.49 -0.17 -9.60
CA PHE A 35 0.18 0.86 -10.60
C PHE A 35 -0.03 0.28 -12.01
N HIS A 36 0.68 -0.80 -12.36
CA HIS A 36 0.52 -1.46 -13.66
C HIS A 36 -0.89 -2.08 -13.86
N GLU A 37 -1.69 -2.18 -12.80
CA GLU A 37 -3.07 -2.67 -12.86
C GLU A 37 -4.08 -1.54 -13.15
N LEU A 38 -3.65 -0.27 -13.20
CA LEU A 38 -4.50 0.83 -13.64
C LEU A 38 -4.76 0.74 -15.15
N GLU A 39 -6.03 0.91 -15.52
CA GLU A 39 -6.39 1.06 -16.92
C GLU A 39 -5.70 2.29 -17.52
N GLY A 40 -5.02 2.10 -18.66
CA GLY A 40 -4.29 3.18 -19.32
C GLY A 40 -2.95 3.55 -18.65
N PHE A 41 -2.41 2.71 -17.74
CA PHE A 41 -1.07 2.91 -17.20
C PHE A 41 -0.02 3.00 -18.32
N SER A 42 0.77 4.07 -18.31
CA SER A 42 1.78 4.40 -19.33
C SER A 42 3.18 4.61 -18.76
N GLY A 43 3.37 4.38 -17.46
CA GLY A 43 4.66 4.47 -16.78
C GLY A 43 5.61 3.32 -17.14
N ASP A 44 6.85 3.43 -16.68
CA ASP A 44 7.82 2.35 -16.87
C ASP A 44 7.53 1.14 -15.96
N LYS A 45 8.24 0.04 -16.20
CA LYS A 45 8.09 -1.19 -15.39
C LYS A 45 8.33 -0.92 -13.91
N LYS A 46 9.34 -0.11 -13.55
CA LYS A 46 9.70 0.14 -12.16
C LYS A 46 8.59 0.92 -11.42
N GLN A 47 7.94 1.86 -12.11
CA GLN A 47 6.78 2.57 -11.59
C GLN A 47 5.57 1.65 -11.51
N GLY A 48 5.40 0.75 -12.48
CA GLY A 48 4.31 -0.21 -12.51
C GLY A 48 4.27 -1.15 -11.30
N GLU A 49 5.43 -1.60 -10.82
CA GLU A 49 5.57 -2.50 -9.67
C GLU A 49 5.40 -1.80 -8.30
N ARG A 50 5.21 -0.48 -8.25
CA ARG A 50 4.98 0.25 -6.99
C ARG A 50 3.55 0.01 -6.48
N ILE A 51 3.37 0.12 -5.17
CA ILE A 51 2.07 -0.16 -4.54
C ILE A 51 1.11 0.98 -4.84
N LEU A 52 0.04 0.68 -5.57
CA LEU A 52 -1.10 1.60 -5.73
C LEU A 52 -1.97 1.60 -4.47
N HIS A 53 -2.22 0.41 -3.92
CA HIS A 53 -3.02 0.27 -2.70
C HIS A 53 -2.69 -1.06 -2.01
N ALA A 54 -2.45 -1.02 -0.70
CA ALA A 54 -2.35 -2.20 0.15
C ALA A 54 -3.29 -2.08 1.35
N ARG A 55 -3.76 -3.23 1.83
CA ARG A 55 -4.52 -3.35 3.08
C ARG A 55 -3.85 -4.31 4.03
N LEU A 56 -3.55 -3.82 5.24
CA LEU A 56 -3.03 -4.62 6.35
C LEU A 56 -4.13 -4.81 7.41
N THR A 57 -4.38 -6.05 7.80
CA THR A 57 -5.44 -6.43 8.74
C THR A 57 -4.93 -7.22 9.93
N LYS A 58 -5.53 -7.03 11.09
CA LYS A 58 -5.30 -7.85 12.29
C LYS A 58 -6.64 -8.23 12.91
N ASP A 59 -6.83 -9.53 13.15
CA ASP A 59 -8.04 -10.08 13.78
C ASP A 59 -9.32 -9.59 13.07
N GLU A 60 -9.34 -9.74 11.73
CA GLU A 60 -10.43 -9.34 10.82
C GLU A 60 -10.73 -7.83 10.74
N LYS A 61 -9.90 -6.99 11.38
CA LYS A 61 -10.03 -5.52 11.34
C LYS A 61 -8.93 -4.89 10.51
N ASP A 62 -9.31 -3.90 9.72
CA ASP A 62 -8.38 -3.06 8.98
C ASP A 62 -7.55 -2.24 9.97
N LEU A 63 -6.23 -2.33 9.83
CA LEU A 63 -5.26 -1.64 10.68
C LEU A 63 -4.74 -0.39 9.95
N PHE A 64 -4.22 -0.56 8.74
CA PHE A 64 -3.65 0.50 7.91
C PHE A 64 -3.86 0.22 6.42
N TYR A 65 -3.87 1.29 5.64
CA TYR A 65 -3.71 1.24 4.18
C TYR A 65 -2.37 1.87 3.77
N PHE A 66 -1.84 1.44 2.63
CA PHE A 66 -0.55 1.90 2.11
C PHE A 66 -0.62 2.20 0.62
N SER A 67 0.15 3.19 0.16
CA SER A 67 0.54 3.34 -1.25
C SER A 67 1.89 4.04 -1.38
N ASP A 68 2.51 3.86 -2.54
CA ASP A 68 3.54 4.77 -3.01
C ASP A 68 2.90 5.98 -3.70
N THR A 69 3.63 7.08 -3.79
CA THR A 69 3.25 8.24 -4.59
C THR A 69 3.68 8.09 -6.05
N LEU A 70 2.98 8.79 -6.93
CA LEU A 70 3.43 9.00 -8.30
C LEU A 70 4.51 10.09 -8.33
N GLU A 71 5.40 10.03 -9.32
CA GLU A 71 6.46 11.04 -9.45
C GLU A 71 5.88 12.45 -9.59
N GLY A 72 6.36 13.38 -8.75
CA GLY A 72 5.89 14.76 -8.71
C GLY A 72 4.84 15.05 -7.63
N GLU A 73 4.43 14.05 -6.86
CA GLU A 73 3.50 14.20 -5.73
C GLU A 73 4.19 13.88 -4.40
N THR A 74 4.95 14.85 -3.85
CA THR A 74 5.28 14.94 -2.42
C THR A 74 5.40 16.40 -2.01
#